data_AF-A0A086JT64-F1
#
_entry.id   AF-A0A086JT64-F1
#
_cell.length_a   1.000
_cell.length_b   1.000
_cell.length_c   1.000
_cell.angle_alpha   90.00
_cell.angle_beta   90.00
_cell.angle_gamma   90.00
#
_symmetry.space_group_name_H-M   'P 1'
#
loop_
_entity.id
_entity.type
_entity.pdbx_description
1 polymer ?
#
loop_
_entity_poly.entity_id
_entity_poly.type
_entity_poly.pdbx_seq_one_letter_code
_entity_poly.pdbx_strand_id
1 'polypeptide(L)'
;MSKDKFQKQWEVLSQRMEKVNSELLSLTYGTLVTQLLKDFEQVDAINVQLEKMGYNIGVRLIDEFLAKTGMGGCDCFRQTAEVIAKLGLRMFLGVAAEVTNWDADGTTCSLILHENPLADFVELPSSLSQLSYSNLICGVIRGALEQ
;
A
#
# COMPACT_ATOMS: atom_id res chain seq x y z
N MET A 1 -23.81 4.51 -5.17
CA MET A 1 -23.34 5.91 -5.26
C MET A 1 -21.84 6.08 -4.98
N SER A 2 -21.25 5.49 -3.93
CA SER A 2 -19.81 5.70 -3.62
C SER A 2 -18.83 4.91 -4.54
N LYS A 3 -19.16 3.67 -4.93
CA LYS A 3 -18.31 2.85 -5.82
C LYS A 3 -18.07 3.49 -7.20
N ASP A 4 -19.13 4.03 -7.82
CA ASP A 4 -19.03 4.65 -9.15
C ASP A 4 -18.23 5.96 -9.16
N LYS A 5 -18.20 6.67 -8.03
CA LYS A 5 -17.48 7.94 -7.90
C LYS A 5 -15.96 7.72 -7.99
N PHE A 6 -15.43 6.79 -7.19
CA PHE A 6 -14.00 6.49 -7.18
C PHE A 6 -13.54 5.85 -8.48
N GLN A 7 -14.38 5.03 -9.11
CA GLN A 7 -14.10 4.43 -10.42
C GLN A 7 -13.94 5.51 -11.51
N LYS A 8 -14.89 6.45 -11.61
CA LYS A 8 -14.80 7.56 -12.58
C LYS A 8 -13.61 8.46 -12.31
N GLN A 9 -13.32 8.75 -11.04
CA GLN A 9 -12.17 9.55 -10.66
C GLN A 9 -10.85 8.86 -11.05
N TRP A 10 -10.75 7.55 -10.82
CA TRP A 10 -9.60 6.76 -11.26
C TRP A 10 -9.41 6.80 -12.78
N GLU A 11 -10.47 6.63 -13.57
CA GLU A 11 -10.38 6.64 -15.04
C GLU A 11 -9.73 7.94 -15.55
N VAL A 12 -10.17 9.08 -15.04
CA VAL A 12 -9.61 10.40 -15.39
C VAL A 12 -8.15 10.53 -14.94
N LEU A 13 -7.82 10.08 -13.74
CA LEU A 13 -6.45 10.14 -13.20
C LEU A 13 -5.50 9.25 -13.99
N SER A 14 -5.93 8.03 -14.31
CA SER A 14 -5.11 7.01 -14.97
C SER A 14 -4.61 7.42 -16.36
N GLN A 15 -5.28 8.36 -17.02
CA GLN A 15 -4.87 8.93 -18.32
C GLN A 15 -3.74 9.95 -18.19
N ARG A 16 -3.55 10.53 -17.01
CA ARG A 16 -2.59 11.60 -16.74
C ARG A 16 -1.35 11.11 -15.99
N MET A 17 -1.33 9.83 -15.62
CA MET A 17 -0.23 9.24 -14.87
C MET A 17 0.71 8.49 -15.78
N GLU A 18 2.00 8.72 -15.54
CA GLU A 18 3.04 7.86 -16.07
C GLU A 18 2.94 6.49 -15.40
N LYS A 19 3.06 5.44 -16.20
CA LYS A 19 2.95 4.06 -15.75
C LYS A 19 4.27 3.37 -16.01
N VAL A 20 4.72 2.63 -15.02
CA VAL A 20 5.90 1.77 -15.10
C VAL A 20 5.42 0.32 -15.05
N ASN A 21 6.16 -0.60 -15.65
CA ASN A 21 5.86 -2.03 -15.57
C ASN A 21 5.88 -2.48 -14.10
N SER A 22 4.81 -3.12 -13.64
CA SER A 22 4.71 -3.66 -12.28
C SER A 22 5.80 -4.68 -11.97
N GLU A 23 6.23 -5.47 -12.95
CA GLU A 23 7.30 -6.47 -12.77
C GLU A 23 8.62 -5.80 -12.37
N LEU A 24 8.91 -4.61 -12.89
CA LEU A 24 10.12 -3.88 -12.51
C LEU A 24 10.07 -3.52 -11.02
N LEU A 25 8.92 -3.07 -10.52
CA LEU A 25 8.71 -2.78 -9.11
C LEU A 25 8.83 -4.06 -8.26
N SER A 26 8.18 -5.15 -8.66
CA SER A 26 8.18 -6.42 -7.93
C SER A 26 9.58 -7.02 -7.81
N LEU A 27 10.35 -7.01 -8.90
CA LEU A 27 11.75 -7.49 -8.91
C LEU A 27 12.67 -6.60 -8.08
N THR A 28 12.50 -5.28 -8.15
CA THR A 28 13.27 -4.32 -7.34
C THR A 28 12.96 -4.50 -5.85
N TYR A 29 11.69 -4.69 -5.52
CA TYR A 29 11.27 -4.97 -4.15
C TYR A 29 11.81 -6.32 -3.65
N GLY A 30 11.76 -7.36 -4.48
CA GLY A 30 12.33 -8.67 -4.15
C GLY A 30 13.84 -8.62 -3.90
N THR A 31 14.58 -7.80 -4.66
CA THR A 31 16.02 -7.59 -4.41
C THR A 31 16.26 -6.85 -3.10
N LEU A 32 15.44 -5.84 -2.77
CA LEU A 32 15.50 -5.16 -1.48
C LEU A 32 15.26 -6.13 -0.32
N VAL A 33 14.21 -6.94 -0.37
CA VAL A 33 13.90 -7.93 0.69
C VAL A 33 15.00 -8.97 0.80
N THR A 34 15.54 -9.44 -0.33
CA THR A 34 16.67 -10.38 -0.36
C THR A 34 17.92 -9.77 0.29
N GLN A 35 18.15 -8.48 0.10
CA GLN A 35 19.26 -7.78 0.73
C GLN A 35 19.05 -7.68 2.25
N LEU A 36 17.85 -7.32 2.71
CA LEU A 36 17.54 -7.29 4.15
C LEU A 36 17.69 -8.67 4.81
N LEU A 37 17.29 -9.75 4.12
CA LEU A 37 17.47 -11.13 4.62
C LEU A 37 18.95 -11.53 4.77
N LYS A 38 19.86 -10.88 4.05
CA LYS A 38 21.32 -11.09 4.21
C LYS A 38 21.88 -10.22 5.33
N ASP A 39 21.36 -9.01 5.48
CA ASP A 39 21.87 -8.01 6.43
C ASP A 39 21.34 -8.22 7.85
N PHE A 40 20.21 -8.91 8.02
CA PHE A 40 19.57 -9.17 9.30
C PHE A 40 19.35 -10.67 9.53
N GLU A 41 19.71 -11.13 10.73
CA GLU A 41 19.49 -12.54 11.14
C GLU A 41 18.06 -12.78 11.64
N GLN A 42 17.40 -11.74 12.18
CA GLN A 42 16.09 -11.85 12.81
C GLN A 42 14.99 -11.30 11.90
N VAL A 43 13.97 -12.12 11.64
CA VAL A 43 12.82 -11.77 10.80
C VAL A 43 12.04 -10.56 11.34
N ASP A 44 11.95 -10.43 12.67
CA ASP A 44 11.27 -9.30 13.30
C ASP A 44 11.97 -7.97 13.00
N ALA A 45 13.31 -7.96 12.99
CA ALA A 45 14.08 -6.79 12.61
C ALA A 45 13.81 -6.39 11.16
N ILE A 46 13.68 -7.38 10.25
CA ILE A 46 13.34 -7.14 8.85
C ILE A 46 11.95 -6.53 8.71
N ASN A 47 10.95 -7.07 9.42
CA ASN A 47 9.59 -6.52 9.42
C ASN A 47 9.57 -5.05 9.87
N VAL A 48 10.32 -4.71 10.93
CA VAL A 48 10.46 -3.33 11.42
C VAL A 48 11.15 -2.44 10.39
N GLN A 49 12.21 -2.90 9.73
CA GLN A 49 12.88 -2.11 8.70
C GLN A 49 12.00 -1.87 7.47
N LEU A 50 11.26 -2.89 7.02
CA LEU A 50 10.31 -2.76 5.90
C LEU A 50 9.23 -1.72 6.21
N GLU A 51 8.65 -1.77 7.40
CA GLU A 51 7.66 -0.80 7.87
C GLU A 51 8.26 0.62 7.91
N LYS A 52 9.45 0.77 8.51
CA LYS A 52 10.12 2.08 8.61
C LYS A 52 10.45 2.67 7.24
N MET A 53 10.90 1.85 6.30
CA MET A 53 11.11 2.30 4.92
C MET A 53 9.80 2.73 4.27
N GLY A 54 8.75 1.93 4.44
CA GLY A 54 7.40 2.26 3.98
C GLY A 54 6.92 3.60 4.53
N TYR A 55 7.10 3.86 5.83
CA TYR A 55 6.71 5.10 6.47
C TYR A 55 7.34 6.33 5.80
N ASN A 56 8.67 6.30 5.61
CA ASN A 56 9.37 7.42 4.97
C ASN A 56 8.94 7.62 3.51
N ILE A 57 8.56 6.55 2.81
CA ILE A 57 7.98 6.64 1.47
C ILE A 57 6.59 7.28 1.54
N GLY A 58 5.72 6.81 2.45
CA GLY A 58 4.36 7.28 2.64
C GLY A 58 4.27 8.78 2.92
N VAL A 59 5.14 9.29 3.80
CA VAL A 59 5.23 10.73 4.13
C VAL A 59 5.51 11.59 2.90
N ARG A 60 6.25 11.08 1.90
CA ARG A 60 6.57 11.83 0.68
C ARG A 60 5.54 11.61 -0.43
N LEU A 61 4.94 10.43 -0.45
CA LEU A 61 4.02 9.98 -1.49
C LEU A 61 2.63 10.61 -1.35
N ILE A 62 2.22 10.97 -0.13
CA ILE A 62 0.94 11.63 0.13
C ILE A 62 0.81 12.99 -0.57
N ASP A 63 1.88 13.79 -0.65
CA ASP A 63 1.87 15.08 -1.36
C ASP A 63 1.54 14.90 -2.84
N GLU A 64 2.15 13.90 -3.49
CA GLU A 64 1.84 13.57 -4.88
C GLU A 64 0.41 13.06 -5.03
N PHE A 65 -0.05 12.21 -4.11
CA PHE A 65 -1.43 11.71 -4.12
C PHE A 65 -2.44 12.87 -4.06
N LEU A 66 -2.28 13.81 -3.13
CA LEU A 66 -3.17 14.98 -2.99
C LEU A 66 -3.09 15.89 -4.21
N ALA A 67 -1.89 16.17 -4.72
CA ALA A 67 -1.69 17.02 -5.90
C ALA A 67 -2.33 16.43 -7.17
N LYS A 68 -2.21 15.12 -7.38
CA LYS A 68 -2.76 14.45 -8.56
C LYS A 68 -4.27 14.26 -8.46
N THR A 69 -4.77 13.87 -7.29
CA THR A 69 -6.20 13.58 -7.10
C THR A 69 -7.04 14.85 -6.95
N GLY A 70 -6.44 15.97 -6.53
CA GLY A 70 -7.15 17.20 -6.18
C GLY A 70 -8.09 17.04 -5.00
N MET A 71 -7.92 15.98 -4.20
CA MET A 71 -8.76 15.70 -3.04
C MET A 71 -8.31 16.57 -1.87
N GLY A 72 -9.28 17.12 -1.13
CA GLY A 72 -9.02 17.72 0.18
C GLY A 72 -8.86 16.66 1.28
N GLY A 73 -8.78 17.11 2.53
CA GLY A 73 -8.81 16.21 3.69
C GLY A 73 -10.07 15.33 3.69
N CYS A 74 -9.95 14.11 4.23
CA CYS A 74 -11.08 13.20 4.39
C CYS A 74 -11.87 13.55 5.66
N ASP A 75 -13.21 13.48 5.58
CA ASP A 75 -14.08 13.90 6.69
C ASP A 75 -14.14 12.88 7.84
N CYS A 76 -13.86 11.60 7.55
CA CYS A 76 -13.88 10.52 8.54
C CYS A 76 -12.96 9.35 8.16
N PHE A 77 -12.61 8.53 9.15
CA PHE A 77 -11.74 7.37 8.95
C PHE A 77 -12.32 6.36 7.93
N ARG A 78 -13.63 6.18 7.92
CA ARG A 78 -14.31 5.30 6.95
C ARG A 78 -14.15 5.76 5.50
N GLN A 79 -14.24 7.06 5.26
CA GLN A 79 -13.96 7.62 3.94
C GLN A 79 -12.49 7.46 3.58
N THR A 80 -11.60 7.67 4.54
CA THR A 80 -10.15 7.55 4.36
C THR A 80 -9.77 6.12 3.94
N ALA A 81 -10.30 5.10 4.62
CA ALA A 81 -10.08 3.70 4.28
C ALA A 81 -10.54 3.37 2.84
N GLU A 82 -11.70 3.90 2.43
CA GLU A 82 -12.23 3.73 1.07
C GLU A 82 -11.36 4.42 0.01
N VAL A 83 -10.84 5.62 0.31
CA VAL A 83 -9.93 6.36 -0.57
C VAL A 83 -8.61 5.59 -0.74
N ILE A 84 -8.02 5.08 0.34
CA ILE A 84 -6.81 4.25 0.27
C ILE A 84 -7.07 3.00 -0.57
N ALA A 85 -8.14 2.28 -0.27
CA ALA A 85 -8.46 1.00 -0.90
C ALA A 85 -8.73 1.12 -2.41
N LYS A 86 -9.48 2.13 -2.83
CA LYS A 86 -9.99 2.25 -4.21
C LYS A 86 -9.19 3.20 -5.09
N LEU A 87 -8.49 4.16 -4.49
CA LEU A 87 -7.76 5.19 -5.21
C LEU A 87 -6.27 5.12 -4.93
N GLY A 88 -5.85 5.10 -3.66
CA GLY A 88 -4.43 5.11 -3.28
C GLY A 88 -3.68 3.88 -3.78
N LEU A 89 -4.10 2.68 -3.36
CA LEU A 89 -3.46 1.42 -3.81
C LEU A 89 -3.53 1.26 -5.33
N ARG A 90 -4.63 1.70 -5.94
CA ARG A 90 -4.79 1.62 -7.39
C ARG A 90 -3.84 2.56 -8.13
N MET A 91 -3.58 3.72 -7.55
CA MET A 91 -2.68 4.74 -8.09
C MET A 91 -1.23 4.26 -8.11
N PHE A 92 -0.77 3.64 -7.04
CA PHE A 92 0.65 3.30 -6.88
C PHE A 92 0.98 1.84 -7.20
N LEU A 93 0.05 0.92 -6.98
CA LEU A 93 0.25 -0.53 -7.19
C LEU A 93 -0.63 -1.10 -8.31
N GLY A 94 -1.54 -0.32 -8.89
CA GLY A 94 -2.45 -0.77 -9.95
C GLY A 94 -3.60 -1.66 -9.48
N VAL A 95 -3.65 -1.99 -8.18
CA VAL A 95 -4.64 -2.89 -7.58
C VAL A 95 -5.57 -2.17 -6.62
N ALA A 96 -6.81 -2.64 -6.51
CA ALA A 96 -7.76 -2.14 -5.52
C ALA A 96 -7.88 -3.13 -4.36
N ALA A 97 -8.13 -2.62 -3.16
CA ALA A 97 -8.44 -3.43 -1.98
C ALA A 97 -9.93 -3.35 -1.62
N GLU A 98 -10.37 -4.30 -0.81
CA GLU A 98 -11.69 -4.29 -0.20
C GLU A 98 -11.59 -3.89 1.27
N VAL A 99 -12.44 -2.96 1.70
CA VAL A 99 -12.50 -2.55 3.11
C VAL A 99 -13.58 -3.37 3.83
N THR A 100 -13.18 -4.18 4.80
CA THR A 100 -14.07 -5.07 5.56
C THR A 100 -13.75 -5.05 7.06
N ASN A 101 -14.44 -5.90 7.85
CA ASN A 101 -14.18 -6.12 9.28
C ASN A 101 -14.11 -4.84 10.12
N TRP A 102 -15.13 -3.99 9.98
CA TRP A 102 -15.27 -2.81 10.82
C TRP A 102 -15.62 -3.21 12.26
N ASP A 103 -14.96 -2.57 13.23
CA ASP A 103 -15.37 -2.62 14.63
C ASP A 103 -16.67 -1.83 14.87
N ALA A 104 -17.28 -2.02 16.04
CA ALA A 104 -18.52 -1.33 16.40
C ALA A 104 -18.37 0.19 16.46
N ASP A 105 -17.19 0.68 16.84
CA ASP A 105 -16.89 2.10 17.01
C ASP A 105 -16.41 2.76 15.71
N GLY A 106 -16.17 1.99 14.65
CA GLY A 106 -15.71 2.50 13.37
C GLY A 106 -14.27 3.06 13.40
N THR A 107 -13.46 2.58 14.34
CA THR A 107 -12.06 3.01 14.54
C THR A 107 -11.05 2.06 13.91
N THR A 108 -11.47 0.83 13.59
CA THR A 108 -10.60 -0.22 13.05
C THR A 108 -11.29 -0.91 11.88
N CYS A 109 -10.54 -1.18 10.81
CA CYS A 109 -11.00 -1.94 9.66
C CYS A 109 -9.88 -2.78 9.06
N SER A 110 -10.23 -3.77 8.25
CA SER A 110 -9.27 -4.54 7.45
C SER A 110 -9.30 -4.09 5.99
N LEU A 111 -8.11 -3.97 5.39
CA LEU A 111 -7.92 -3.81 3.95
C LEU A 111 -7.51 -5.15 3.35
N ILE A 112 -8.38 -5.75 2.56
CA ILE A 112 -8.14 -7.04 1.93
C ILE A 112 -7.63 -6.81 0.52
N LEU A 113 -6.38 -7.19 0.30
CA LEU A 113 -5.74 -7.15 -1.01
C LEU A 113 -5.83 -8.55 -1.63
N HIS A 114 -6.70 -8.72 -2.61
CA HIS A 114 -6.91 -10.00 -3.29
C HIS A 114 -5.73 -10.39 -4.21
N GLU A 115 -5.08 -9.39 -4.78
CA GLU A 115 -3.93 -9.54 -5.66
C GLU A 115 -2.78 -8.65 -5.16
N ASN A 116 -1.65 -9.25 -4.84
CA ASN A 116 -0.49 -8.54 -4.29
C ASN A 116 0.65 -8.49 -5.31
N PRO A 117 0.77 -7.39 -6.09
CA PRO A 117 1.72 -7.31 -7.19
C PRO A 117 3.17 -7.44 -6.73
N LEU A 118 3.47 -7.08 -5.47
CA LEU A 118 4.84 -7.19 -4.93
C LEU A 118 5.27 -8.64 -4.76
N ALA A 119 4.32 -9.57 -4.62
CA ALA A 119 4.55 -10.97 -4.30
C ALA A 119 4.34 -11.93 -5.49
N ASP A 120 4.09 -11.42 -6.70
CA ASP A 120 3.75 -12.23 -7.89
C ASP A 120 4.78 -13.33 -8.22
N PHE A 121 6.06 -13.10 -7.91
CA PHE A 121 7.17 -14.03 -8.19
C PHE A 121 7.84 -14.56 -6.92
N VAL A 122 7.12 -14.57 -5.80
CA VAL A 122 7.72 -14.82 -4.48
C VAL A 122 7.17 -16.11 -3.90
N GLU A 123 8.08 -17.00 -3.54
CA GLU A 123 7.80 -18.17 -2.70
C GLU A 123 8.61 -18.05 -1.41
N LEU A 124 7.90 -18.01 -0.27
CA LEU A 124 8.55 -17.94 1.03
C LEU A 124 8.83 -19.36 1.56
N PRO A 125 10.07 -19.67 1.96
CA PRO A 125 10.36 -20.92 2.67
C PRO A 125 9.70 -20.92 4.05
N SER A 126 9.42 -22.11 4.59
CA SER A 126 8.76 -22.28 5.90
C SER A 126 9.54 -21.64 7.06
N SER A 127 10.87 -21.53 6.93
CA SER A 127 11.74 -20.82 7.88
C SER A 127 11.44 -19.32 7.99
N LEU A 128 10.83 -18.71 6.96
CA LEU A 128 10.47 -17.29 6.92
C LEU A 128 8.96 -17.07 7.13
N SER A 129 8.26 -17.99 7.79
CA SER A 129 6.82 -17.88 8.06
C SER A 129 6.41 -16.63 8.86
N GLN A 130 7.32 -16.05 9.65
CA GLN A 130 7.10 -14.81 10.40
C GLN A 130 7.34 -13.54 9.56
N LEU A 131 7.85 -13.67 8.33
CA LEU A 131 8.16 -12.54 7.48
C LEU A 131 6.88 -12.00 6.87
N SER A 132 6.56 -10.76 7.20
CA SER A 132 5.52 -10.01 6.52
C SER A 132 6.12 -9.42 5.25
N TYR A 133 6.14 -10.21 4.17
CA TYR A 133 6.86 -9.83 2.94
C TYR A 133 6.44 -8.45 2.40
N SER A 134 5.17 -8.07 2.52
CA SER A 134 4.65 -6.77 2.06
C SER A 134 4.49 -5.73 3.19
N ASN A 135 5.23 -5.84 4.30
CA ASN A 135 5.11 -4.90 5.43
C ASN A 135 5.45 -3.45 5.07
N LEU A 136 6.14 -3.24 3.95
CA LEU A 136 6.37 -1.92 3.37
C LEU A 136 5.05 -1.19 3.09
N ILE A 137 4.01 -1.89 2.61
CA ILE A 137 2.69 -1.29 2.33
C ILE A 137 2.07 -0.73 3.62
N CYS A 138 2.19 -1.47 4.73
CA CYS A 138 1.70 -1.04 6.04
C CYS A 138 2.37 0.28 6.47
N GLY A 139 3.70 0.35 6.30
CA GLY A 139 4.46 1.56 6.58
C GLY A 139 4.02 2.73 5.71
N VAL A 140 3.84 2.52 4.40
CA VAL A 140 3.37 3.56 3.46
C VAL A 140 2.03 4.13 3.90
N ILE A 141 1.08 3.27 4.26
CA ILE A 141 -0.24 3.70 4.74
C ILE A 141 -0.10 4.52 6.03
N ARG A 142 0.70 4.05 7.00
CA ARG A 142 0.92 4.80 8.25
C ARG A 142 1.53 6.19 7.98
N GLY A 143 2.58 6.25 7.17
CA GLY A 143 3.26 7.51 6.86
C GLY A 143 2.38 8.50 6.11
N ALA A 144 1.54 8.00 5.21
CA ALA A 144 0.60 8.83 4.46
C ALA A 144 -0.56 9.35 5.33
N LEU A 145 -1.02 8.58 6.32
CA LEU A 145 -2.11 8.99 7.23
C LEU A 145 -1.67 9.93 8.35
N GLU A 146 -0.37 10.02 8.62
CA GLU A 146 0.19 10.89 9.67
C GLU A 146 0.35 12.35 9.20
N GLN A 147 0.40 12.59 7.89
CA GLN A 147 0.46 13.92 7.27
C GLN A 147 -0.93 14.51 7.05
#